data_AF-A0A090ET16-F1
#
_entry.id   AF-A0A090ET16-F1
#
_cell.length_a   1.000
_cell.length_b   1.000
_cell.length_c   1.000
_cell.angle_alpha   90.00
_cell.angle_beta   90.00
_cell.angle_gamma   90.00
#
_symmetry.space_group_name_H-M   'P 1'
#
loop_
_entity.id
_entity.type
_entity.pdbx_description
1 polymer ?
#
loop_
_entity_poly.entity_id
_entity_poly.type
_entity_poly.pdbx_seq_one_letter_code
_entity_poly.pdbx_strand_id
1 'polypeptide(L)'
;MLVPIRHWIGRLFLVIVPPVLAMRNRIMFYAILAYHVEDTVQSWTPDEDAALMKDLLDVNDRLTREGKLGPAARLDATAKAVTLRGPGDGMVIDGPFAETKEQLLGLYVLDCANQDEAIAAARDLKRVNPSAVYEIRPIMLYLPGATLAAR
;
A
#
# COMPACT_ATOMS: atom_id res chain seq x y z
N MET A 1 47.09 -43.77 -26.18
CA MET A 1 46.17 -44.09 -25.07
C MET A 1 45.55 -42.77 -24.62
N LEU A 2 44.22 -42.72 -24.56
CA LEU A 2 43.35 -41.53 -24.53
C LEU A 2 43.62 -40.55 -23.36
N VAL A 3 43.66 -39.24 -23.64
CA VAL A 3 43.24 -38.16 -22.71
C VAL A 3 42.59 -37.03 -23.53
N PRO A 4 41.42 -36.47 -23.11
CA PRO A 4 40.51 -35.76 -24.02
C PRO A 4 40.62 -34.22 -23.99
N ILE A 5 39.79 -33.66 -24.87
CA ILE A 5 39.64 -32.30 -25.37
C ILE A 5 39.08 -31.29 -24.35
N ARG A 6 39.67 -30.09 -24.36
CA ARG A 6 39.19 -28.69 -24.11
C ARG A 6 37.79 -28.45 -23.51
N HIS A 7 37.66 -27.43 -22.65
CA HIS A 7 36.74 -26.24 -22.69
C HIS A 7 36.86 -25.48 -21.33
N TRP A 8 37.55 -24.33 -21.21
CA TRP A 8 37.11 -22.92 -21.42
C TRP A 8 36.00 -22.40 -20.48
N ILE A 9 36.22 -21.17 -19.94
CA ILE A 9 35.30 -20.19 -19.30
C ILE A 9 35.15 -20.39 -17.77
N GLY A 10 35.58 -19.54 -16.82
CA GLY A 10 35.98 -18.13 -16.86
C GLY A 10 34.77 -17.19 -16.89
N ARG A 11 34.24 -16.72 -15.75
CA ARG A 11 32.95 -15.97 -15.79
C ARG A 11 31.97 -16.17 -14.64
N LEU A 12 31.64 -15.13 -13.86
CA LEU A 12 30.35 -14.96 -13.17
C LEU A 12 30.13 -15.71 -11.84
N PHE A 13 30.71 -15.18 -10.76
CA PHE A 13 29.99 -15.09 -9.48
C PHE A 13 30.18 -13.67 -8.93
N LEU A 14 29.60 -12.72 -9.64
CA LEU A 14 29.22 -11.41 -9.11
C LEU A 14 27.72 -11.31 -9.39
N VAL A 15 26.89 -11.91 -8.53
CA VAL A 15 25.46 -11.60 -8.52
C VAL A 15 25.35 -10.18 -8.02
N ILE A 16 25.12 -9.30 -8.98
CA ILE A 16 24.88 -7.88 -8.85
C ILE A 16 23.69 -7.70 -7.90
N VAL A 17 23.95 -7.45 -6.62
CA VAL A 17 23.12 -6.48 -5.92
C VAL A 17 23.49 -5.16 -6.57
N PRO A 18 22.61 -4.50 -7.34
CA PRO A 18 22.96 -3.21 -7.91
C PRO A 18 23.30 -2.29 -6.71
N PRO A 19 24.42 -1.56 -6.76
CA PRO A 19 24.72 -0.60 -5.73
C PRO A 19 23.53 0.34 -5.68
N VAL A 20 22.95 0.53 -4.48
CA VAL A 20 22.15 1.67 -4.06
C VAL A 20 22.04 2.67 -5.21
N LEU A 21 21.03 2.46 -6.06
CA LEU A 21 20.93 3.15 -7.34
C LEU A 21 20.81 4.63 -7.01
N ALA A 22 21.90 5.33 -7.32
CA ALA A 22 22.16 6.75 -7.22
C ALA A 22 20.99 7.59 -6.66
N MET A 23 21.21 8.19 -5.49
CA MET A 23 20.36 9.20 -4.84
C MET A 23 20.25 10.49 -5.67
N ARG A 24 19.61 10.43 -6.84
CA ARG A 24 19.23 11.59 -7.64
C ARG A 24 17.74 11.51 -7.90
N ASN A 25 17.00 12.29 -7.11
CA ASN A 25 15.59 12.62 -7.28
C ASN A 25 14.68 11.41 -7.59
N ARG A 26 14.66 10.43 -6.67
CA ARG A 26 13.67 9.36 -6.75
C ARG A 26 12.32 9.97 -6.43
N ILE A 27 11.36 9.87 -7.36
CA ILE A 27 9.94 9.94 -7.04
C ILE A 27 9.71 9.01 -5.83
N MET A 28 9.29 9.56 -4.69
CA MET A 28 9.12 8.78 -3.46
C MET A 28 7.64 8.54 -3.25
N PHE A 29 7.17 7.37 -3.72
CA PHE A 29 5.82 6.96 -3.39
C PHE A 29 5.75 6.49 -1.94
N TYR A 30 4.68 6.83 -1.26
CA TYR A 30 4.36 6.38 0.09
C TYR A 30 3.02 5.68 0.11
N ALA A 31 2.95 4.56 0.82
CA ALA A 31 1.70 3.94 1.21
C ALA A 31 1.25 4.53 2.55
N ILE A 32 0.01 4.99 2.62
CA ILE A 32 -0.67 5.32 3.87
C ILE A 32 -1.70 4.22 4.11
N LEU A 33 -1.51 3.44 5.16
CA LEU A 33 -2.39 2.34 5.55
C LEU A 33 -3.33 2.81 6.65
N ALA A 34 -4.63 2.76 6.40
CA ALA A 34 -5.66 3.26 7.31
C ALA A 34 -6.22 2.10 8.16
N TYR A 35 -5.93 2.14 9.46
CA TYR A 35 -6.39 1.19 10.46
C TYR A 35 -7.52 1.76 11.30
N HIS A 36 -8.47 0.91 11.69
CA HIS A 36 -9.60 1.27 12.52
C HIS A 36 -9.97 0.14 13.47
N VAL A 37 -10.55 0.48 14.63
CA VAL A 37 -11.37 -0.47 15.38
C VAL A 37 -12.63 -0.76 14.53
N GLU A 38 -12.69 -1.95 13.95
CA GLU A 38 -13.71 -2.31 12.94
C GLU A 38 -15.14 -2.18 13.48
N ASP A 39 -15.39 -2.64 14.71
CA ASP A 39 -16.71 -2.51 15.36
C ASP A 39 -17.18 -1.05 15.44
N THR A 40 -16.25 -0.10 15.60
CA THR A 40 -16.61 1.33 15.62
C THR A 40 -17.08 1.78 14.25
N VAL A 41 -16.38 1.39 13.19
CA VAL A 41 -16.75 1.72 11.80
C VAL A 41 -18.08 1.08 11.42
N GLN A 42 -18.31 -0.17 11.84
CA GLN A 42 -19.56 -0.89 11.58
C GLN A 42 -20.75 -0.35 12.38
N SER A 43 -20.50 0.37 13.48
CA SER A 43 -21.56 0.97 14.30
C SER A 43 -22.13 2.27 13.72
N TRP A 44 -21.46 2.87 12.73
CA TRP A 44 -21.91 4.14 12.14
C TRP A 44 -23.21 3.99 11.37
N THR A 45 -24.06 4.99 11.51
CA THR A 45 -25.22 5.17 10.64
C THR A 45 -24.79 5.51 9.21
N PRO A 46 -25.64 5.26 8.20
CA PRO A 46 -25.35 5.65 6.82
C PRO A 46 -25.02 7.15 6.67
N ASP A 47 -25.66 8.01 7.44
CA ASP A 47 -25.43 9.47 7.39
C ASP A 47 -24.07 9.85 8.00
N GLU A 48 -23.66 9.22 9.10
CA GLU A 48 -22.33 9.42 9.69
C GLU A 48 -21.23 8.93 8.73
N ASP A 49 -21.41 7.76 8.12
CA ASP A 49 -20.49 7.23 7.13
C ASP A 49 -20.39 8.15 5.91
N ALA A 50 -21.53 8.61 5.38
CA ALA A 50 -21.58 9.50 4.23
C ALA A 50 -20.93 10.86 4.52
N ALA A 51 -21.16 11.42 5.71
CA ALA A 51 -20.54 12.68 6.12
C ALA A 51 -19.02 12.56 6.20
N LEU A 52 -18.51 11.50 6.84
CA LEU A 52 -17.08 11.22 6.90
C LEU A 52 -16.48 11.02 5.50
N MET A 53 -17.15 10.23 4.66
CA MET A 53 -16.68 9.94 3.31
C MET A 53 -16.65 11.19 2.46
N LYS A 54 -17.64 12.09 2.59
CA LYS A 54 -17.62 13.38 1.91
C LYS A 54 -16.35 14.17 2.25
N ASP A 55 -16.01 14.29 3.52
CA ASP A 55 -14.85 15.07 3.94
C ASP A 55 -13.52 14.41 3.55
N LEU A 56 -13.45 13.06 3.56
CA LEU A 56 -12.31 12.32 3.01
C LEU A 56 -12.17 12.52 1.49
N LEU A 57 -13.28 12.52 0.75
CA LEU A 57 -13.27 12.77 -0.69
C LEU A 57 -12.81 14.18 -1.02
N ASP A 58 -13.20 15.19 -0.22
CA ASP A 58 -12.70 16.56 -0.41
C ASP A 58 -11.17 16.65 -0.25
N VAL A 59 -10.58 15.89 0.68
CA VAL A 59 -9.11 15.76 0.82
C VAL A 59 -8.50 15.05 -0.40
N ASN A 60 -9.12 13.95 -0.83
CA ASN A 60 -8.64 13.15 -1.96
C ASN A 60 -8.67 13.95 -3.27
N ASP A 61 -9.74 14.69 -3.53
CA ASP A 61 -9.90 15.53 -4.72
C ASP A 61 -8.87 16.65 -4.77
N ARG A 62 -8.55 17.25 -3.62
CA ARG A 62 -7.47 18.22 -3.53
C ARG A 62 -6.12 17.57 -3.84
N LEU A 63 -5.76 16.46 -3.18
CA LEU A 63 -4.48 15.78 -3.41
C LEU A 63 -4.34 15.26 -4.85
N THR A 64 -5.45 14.84 -5.47
CA THR A 64 -5.50 14.45 -6.89
C THR A 64 -5.23 15.63 -7.81
N ARG A 65 -5.87 16.78 -7.58
CA ARG A 65 -5.61 18.01 -8.34
C ARG A 65 -4.17 18.51 -8.19
N GLU A 66 -3.56 18.28 -7.03
CA GLU A 66 -2.14 18.57 -6.78
C GLU A 66 -1.19 17.56 -7.47
N GLY A 67 -1.72 16.50 -8.10
CA GLY A 67 -0.93 15.43 -8.72
C GLY A 67 -0.25 14.50 -7.73
N LYS A 68 -0.66 14.51 -6.46
CA LYS A 68 -0.03 13.75 -5.37
C LYS A 68 -0.74 12.44 -5.05
N LEU A 69 -2.05 12.35 -5.27
CA LEU A 69 -2.80 11.13 -4.96
C LEU A 69 -2.80 10.16 -6.15
N GLY A 70 -2.23 8.98 -5.93
CA GLY A 70 -2.38 7.81 -6.79
C GLY A 70 -3.59 6.96 -6.39
N PRO A 71 -3.57 5.64 -6.63
CA PRO A 71 -4.65 4.76 -6.23
C PRO A 71 -4.91 4.81 -4.72
N ALA A 72 -6.20 4.87 -4.38
CA ALA A 72 -6.69 4.73 -3.01
C ALA A 72 -7.89 3.79 -2.99
N ALA A 73 -8.11 3.12 -1.87
CA ALA A 73 -9.22 2.21 -1.69
C ALA A 73 -9.69 2.22 -0.24
N ARG A 74 -11.01 2.17 -0.07
CA ARG A 74 -11.65 1.71 1.16
C ARG A 74 -11.91 0.21 1.02
N LEU A 75 -11.52 -0.55 2.02
CA LEU A 75 -11.70 -2.00 2.06
C LEU A 75 -12.99 -2.34 2.82
N ASP A 76 -13.58 -3.47 2.50
CA ASP A 76 -14.75 -3.99 3.19
C ASP A 76 -14.36 -4.62 4.54
N ALA A 77 -15.35 -5.03 5.32
CA ALA A 77 -15.13 -5.66 6.61
C ALA A 77 -14.28 -6.93 6.51
N THR A 78 -13.47 -7.19 7.54
CA THR A 78 -12.57 -8.36 7.60
C THR A 78 -13.31 -9.70 7.58
N ALA A 79 -14.59 -9.71 7.99
CA ALA A 79 -15.48 -10.87 7.84
C ALA A 79 -15.70 -11.30 6.37
N LYS A 80 -15.45 -10.42 5.39
CA LYS A 80 -15.49 -10.75 3.96
C LYS A 80 -14.11 -10.98 3.35
N ALA A 81 -13.05 -10.83 4.14
CA ALA A 81 -11.70 -11.11 3.68
C ALA A 81 -11.48 -12.63 3.56
N VAL A 82 -10.54 -13.00 2.69
CA VAL A 82 -9.98 -14.35 2.64
C VAL A 82 -8.46 -14.23 2.62
N THR A 83 -7.80 -15.17 3.28
CA THR A 83 -6.34 -15.25 3.38
C THR A 83 -5.85 -16.51 2.67
N LEU A 84 -4.99 -16.34 1.67
CA LEU A 84 -4.28 -17.43 1.00
C LEU A 84 -2.91 -17.64 1.67
N ARG A 85 -2.60 -18.87 2.13
CA ARG A 85 -1.29 -19.18 2.76
C ARG A 85 -0.89 -20.64 2.66
N GLY A 86 0.41 -20.91 2.82
CA GLY A 86 0.97 -22.27 2.82
C GLY A 86 1.85 -22.55 1.58
N PRO A 87 2.45 -23.75 1.49
CA PRO A 87 3.30 -24.14 0.37
C PRO A 87 2.51 -24.40 -0.92
N GLY A 88 3.20 -24.38 -2.07
CA GLY A 88 2.59 -24.61 -3.38
C GLY A 88 1.58 -23.51 -3.72
N ASP A 89 0.39 -23.92 -4.12
CA ASP A 89 -0.73 -22.99 -4.42
C ASP A 89 -1.44 -22.48 -3.14
N GLY A 90 -1.07 -22.99 -1.96
CA GLY A 90 -1.62 -22.56 -0.69
C GLY A 90 -3.05 -23.04 -0.40
N MET A 91 -3.55 -22.67 0.78
CA MET A 91 -4.91 -22.90 1.27
C MET A 91 -5.59 -21.55 1.49
N VAL A 92 -6.86 -21.46 1.08
CA VAL A 92 -7.73 -20.30 1.34
C VAL A 92 -8.41 -20.48 2.69
N ILE A 93 -8.38 -19.43 3.50
CA ILE A 93 -8.98 -19.37 4.83
C ILE A 93 -9.87 -18.13 4.90
N ASP A 94 -11.04 -18.23 5.48
CA ASP A 94 -11.90 -17.07 5.74
C ASP A 94 -11.26 -16.14 6.77
N GLY A 95 -11.44 -14.83 6.58
CA GLY A 95 -10.94 -13.80 7.48
C GLY A 95 -9.58 -13.19 7.09
N PRO A 96 -9.14 -12.18 7.86
CA PRO A 96 -7.92 -11.43 7.59
C PRO A 96 -6.66 -12.25 7.92
N PHE A 97 -5.50 -11.72 7.51
CA PHE A 97 -4.21 -12.36 7.79
C PHE A 97 -3.93 -12.55 9.30
N ALA A 98 -4.33 -11.55 10.10
CA ALA A 98 -4.14 -11.52 11.54
C ALA A 98 -5.37 -10.92 12.21
N GLU A 99 -5.72 -11.46 13.37
CA GLU A 99 -6.71 -10.86 14.27
C GLU A 99 -6.01 -9.82 15.16
N THR A 100 -6.36 -8.56 14.95
CA THR A 100 -5.81 -7.41 15.66
C THR A 100 -6.93 -6.58 16.27
N LYS A 101 -6.59 -5.69 17.20
CA LYS A 101 -7.56 -4.72 17.73
C LYS A 101 -7.98 -3.69 16.68
N GLU A 102 -7.10 -3.39 15.74
CA GLU A 102 -7.32 -2.42 14.67
C GLU A 102 -7.06 -3.09 13.32
N GLN A 103 -8.04 -3.02 12.41
CA GLN A 103 -8.05 -3.70 11.13
C GLN A 103 -7.68 -2.74 10.00
N LEU A 104 -6.99 -3.25 8.97
CA LEU A 104 -6.67 -2.47 7.77
C LEU A 104 -7.95 -2.30 6.92
N LEU A 105 -8.53 -1.11 6.92
CA LEU A 105 -9.79 -0.82 6.23
C LEU A 105 -9.64 0.18 5.08
N GLY A 106 -8.42 0.63 4.78
CA GLY A 106 -8.16 1.47 3.61
C GLY A 106 -6.68 1.68 3.33
N LEU A 107 -6.39 2.17 2.14
CA LEU A 107 -5.04 2.55 1.74
C LEU A 107 -5.03 3.72 0.76
N TYR A 108 -3.93 4.46 0.76
CA TYR A 108 -3.61 5.51 -0.21
C TYR A 108 -2.18 5.31 -0.71
N VAL A 109 -1.94 5.57 -1.99
CA VAL A 109 -0.60 5.73 -2.57
C VAL A 109 -0.39 7.20 -2.89
N LEU A 110 0.63 7.83 -2.30
CA LEU A 110 0.96 9.22 -2.54
C LEU A 110 2.31 9.38 -3.23
N ASP A 111 2.42 10.31 -4.17
CA ASP A 111 3.67 10.88 -4.65
C ASP A 111 4.09 12.02 -3.72
N CYS A 112 5.26 11.91 -3.11
CA CYS A 112 5.80 12.89 -2.18
C CYS A 112 7.29 13.09 -2.46
N ALA A 113 7.80 14.28 -2.14
CA ALA A 113 9.23 14.55 -2.21
C ALA A 113 10.02 13.88 -1.06
N ASN A 114 9.36 13.64 0.08
CA ASN A 114 9.95 13.06 1.29
C ASN A 114 8.87 12.58 2.28
N GLN A 115 9.31 12.02 3.41
CA GLN A 115 8.43 11.46 4.44
C GLN A 115 7.60 12.52 5.17
N ASP A 116 8.13 13.74 5.33
CA ASP A 116 7.40 14.82 6.02
C ASP A 116 6.16 15.27 5.24
N GLU A 117 6.26 15.27 3.90
CA GLU A 117 5.12 15.54 3.03
C GLU A 117 4.06 14.44 3.12
N ALA A 118 4.47 13.17 3.16
CA ALA A 118 3.54 12.06 3.39
C ALA A 118 2.87 12.13 4.78
N ILE A 119 3.61 12.55 5.81
CA ILE A 119 3.06 12.81 7.16
C ILE A 119 2.08 13.98 7.13
N ALA A 120 2.35 15.04 6.38
CA ALA A 120 1.43 16.17 6.25
C ALA A 120 0.10 15.73 5.62
N ALA A 121 0.15 14.94 4.54
CA ALA A 121 -1.05 14.38 3.93
C ALA A 121 -1.82 13.43 4.87
N ALA A 122 -1.12 12.57 5.61
CA ALA A 122 -1.76 11.72 6.63
C ALA A 122 -2.42 12.54 7.75
N ARG A 123 -1.87 13.70 8.12
CA ARG A 123 -2.50 14.63 9.08
C ARG A 123 -3.77 15.27 8.54
N ASP A 124 -3.82 15.57 7.25
CA ASP A 124 -5.05 16.07 6.61
C ASP A 124 -6.15 15.02 6.66
N LEU A 125 -5.82 13.76 6.32
CA LEU A 125 -6.73 12.62 6.45
C LEU A 125 -7.18 12.38 7.90
N LYS A 126 -6.27 12.47 8.87
CA LYS A 126 -6.57 12.32 10.31
C LYS A 126 -7.47 13.41 10.86
N ARG A 127 -7.41 14.62 10.31
CA ARG A 127 -8.24 15.74 10.76
C ARG A 127 -9.71 15.50 10.46
N VAL A 128 -10.00 14.94 9.29
CA VAL A 128 -11.38 14.62 8.88
C VAL A 128 -11.82 13.24 9.35
N ASN A 129 -10.88 12.32 9.57
CA ASN A 129 -11.14 10.97 10.08
C ASN A 129 -10.38 10.71 11.41
N PRO A 130 -10.86 11.27 12.54
CA PRO A 130 -10.15 11.25 13.81
C PRO A 130 -10.07 9.87 14.47
N SER A 131 -10.88 8.89 14.06
CA SER A 131 -10.81 7.52 14.59
C SER A 131 -9.74 6.66 13.91
N ALA A 132 -9.29 7.04 12.69
CA ALA A 132 -8.29 6.28 11.95
C ALA A 132 -6.90 6.36 12.57
N VAL A 133 -6.15 5.26 12.49
CA VAL A 133 -4.70 5.22 12.72
C VAL A 133 -4.02 5.02 11.37
N TYR A 134 -3.00 5.83 11.08
CA TYR A 134 -2.31 5.80 9.78
C TYR A 134 -0.87 5.30 9.94
N GLU A 135 -0.54 4.17 9.31
CA GLU A 135 0.85 3.75 9.12
C GLU A 135 1.37 4.28 7.78
N ILE A 136 2.52 4.97 7.81
CA ILE A 136 3.10 5.62 6.62
C ILE A 136 4.39 4.87 6.26
N ARG A 137 4.44 4.31 5.05
CA ARG A 137 5.56 3.48 4.59
C ARG A 137 6.09 3.96 3.24
N PRO A 138 7.41 4.06 3.03
CA PRO A 138 7.96 4.26 1.70
C PRO A 138 7.71 3.02 0.82
N ILE A 139 7.32 3.24 -0.43
CA ILE A 139 7.12 2.19 -1.42
C ILE A 139 8.44 1.93 -2.14
N MET A 140 8.95 0.71 -2.03
CA MET A 140 10.21 0.32 -2.66
C MET A 140 10.10 0.05 -4.16
N LEU A 141 8.94 -0.46 -4.61
CA LEU A 141 8.62 -0.76 -6.00
C LEU A 141 7.15 -0.40 -6.24
N TYR A 142 6.90 0.43 -7.25
CA TYR A 142 5.54 0.78 -7.68
C TYR A 142 5.30 0.25 -9.10
N LEU A 143 4.28 -0.60 -9.23
CA LEU A 143 3.83 -1.15 -10.51
C LEU A 143 2.41 -0.61 -10.76
N PRO A 144 2.23 0.42 -11.62
CA PRO A 144 0.94 1.09 -11.78
C PRO A 144 -0.15 0.20 -12.39
N GLY A 145 0.22 -0.87 -13.08
CA GLY A 145 -0.73 -1.75 -13.77
C GLY A 145 -1.56 -1.01 -14.83
N ALA A 146 -2.69 -1.60 -15.20
CA ALA A 146 -3.68 -0.93 -16.03
C ALA A 146 -4.56 0.01 -15.19
N THR A 147 -4.99 1.12 -15.77
CA THR A 147 -5.99 1.99 -15.12
C THR A 147 -7.32 1.26 -14.98
N LEU A 148 -7.85 1.20 -13.76
CA LEU A 148 -9.18 0.68 -13.49
C LEU A 148 -10.19 1.82 -13.52
N ALA A 149 -11.28 1.66 -14.28
CA ALA A 149 -12.40 2.58 -14.19
C ALA A 149 -13.08 2.42 -12.83
N ALA A 150 -13.40 3.53 -12.17
CA ALA A 150 -14.32 3.51 -11.03
C ALA A 150 -15.66 2.93 -11.51
N ARG A 151 -16.20 1.96 -10.77
CA ARG A 151 -17.48 1.30 -11.05
C ARG A 151 -18.52 1.74 -10.05
#